data_AF-Q4ZFU8-F1
#
_entry.id   AF-Q4ZFU8-F1
#
_cell.length_a   1.000
_cell.length_b   1.000
_cell.length_c   1.000
_cell.angle_alpha   90.00
_cell.angle_beta   90.00
_cell.angle_gamma   90.00
#
_symmetry.space_group_name_H-M   'P 1'
#
loop_
_entity.id
_entity.type
_entity.pdbx_description
1 polymer ?
#
loop_
_entity_poly.entity_id
_entity_poly.type
_entity_poly.pdbx_seq_one_letter_code
_entity_poly.pdbx_strand_id
1 'polypeptide(L)'
;HNFNYGPAGKSIGFDGLNDPDIVARDAVISFKTALWYWMNNCHSLITSGQGFGPTIRAINGQIECDGGNPQTVARRVEYYTEYCQQLGVETGDNLTC
;
A
#
# COMPACT_ATOMS: atom_id res chain seq x y z
N HIS A 1 -0.85 4.88 -16.50
CA HIS A 1 -1.05 5.35 -15.11
C HIS A 1 -2.47 5.89 -14.80
N ASN A 2 -3.36 6.13 -15.78
CA ASN A 2 -4.73 6.63 -15.52
C ASN A 2 -5.70 5.61 -14.88
N PHE A 3 -5.30 4.34 -14.76
CA PHE A 3 -6.17 3.27 -14.27
C PHE A 3 -6.54 3.39 -12.79
N ASN A 4 -5.70 4.03 -11.96
CA ASN A 4 -5.97 4.21 -10.54
C ASN A 4 -6.59 5.57 -10.22
N TYR A 5 -6.16 6.64 -10.90
CA TYR A 5 -6.64 7.99 -10.58
C TYR A 5 -8.13 8.18 -10.87
N GLY A 6 -8.66 7.60 -11.96
CA GLY A 6 -10.09 7.67 -12.27
C GLY A 6 -10.97 6.97 -11.21
N PRO A 7 -10.76 5.68 -10.91
CA PRO A 7 -11.50 4.97 -9.88
C PRO A 7 -11.34 5.57 -8.47
N ALA A 8 -10.14 5.99 -8.09
CA ALA A 8 -9.91 6.68 -6.82
C ALA A 8 -10.66 8.01 -6.79
N GLY A 9 -10.58 8.80 -7.86
CA GLY A 9 -11.29 10.06 -8.05
C GLY A 9 -12.80 9.91 -7.89
N LYS A 10 -13.38 8.91 -8.56
CA LYS A 10 -14.81 8.58 -8.46
C LYS A 10 -15.22 8.19 -7.04
N SER A 11 -14.39 7.43 -6.33
CA SER A 11 -14.69 6.98 -4.97
C SER A 11 -14.53 8.09 -3.91
N ILE A 12 -13.59 9.01 -4.11
CA ILE A 12 -13.21 10.03 -3.12
C ILE A 12 -13.89 11.38 -3.39
N GLY A 13 -14.27 11.65 -4.64
CA GLY A 13 -14.87 12.91 -5.08
C GLY A 13 -13.85 13.94 -5.58
N PHE A 14 -12.83 13.52 -6.35
CA PHE A 14 -11.91 14.42 -7.06
C PHE A 14 -11.77 14.05 -8.53
N ASP A 15 -11.36 15.00 -9.38
CA ASP A 15 -11.14 14.75 -10.80
C ASP A 15 -9.74 14.16 -11.07
N GLY A 16 -9.62 12.84 -10.87
CA GLY A 16 -8.37 12.14 -11.11
C GLY A 16 -8.00 11.96 -12.59
N LEU A 17 -8.89 12.25 -13.53
CA LEU A 17 -8.58 12.09 -14.96
C LEU A 17 -8.03 13.39 -15.57
N ASN A 18 -8.58 14.54 -15.18
CA ASN A 18 -8.18 15.83 -15.72
C ASN A 18 -7.26 16.63 -14.79
N ASP A 19 -7.27 16.36 -13.48
CA ASP A 19 -6.37 17.00 -12.50
C ASP A 19 -5.72 15.94 -11.57
N PRO A 20 -4.92 14.99 -12.10
CA PRO A 20 -4.24 13.99 -11.27
C PRO A 20 -3.25 14.62 -10.27
N ASP A 21 -2.71 15.81 -10.59
CA ASP A 21 -1.75 16.53 -9.75
C ASP A 21 -2.35 17.00 -8.42
N ILE A 22 -3.68 17.00 -8.28
CA ILE A 22 -4.35 17.29 -7.01
C ILE A 22 -3.89 16.33 -5.90
N VAL A 23 -3.51 15.10 -6.24
CA VAL A 23 -2.98 14.10 -5.29
C VAL A 23 -1.64 14.54 -4.68
N ALA A 24 -0.86 15.34 -5.41
CA ALA A 24 0.41 15.89 -4.93
C ALA A 24 0.25 17.24 -4.22
N ARG A 25 -0.81 17.99 -4.52
CA ARG A 25 -1.04 19.35 -3.98
C ARG A 25 -1.92 19.39 -2.74
N ASP A 26 -2.83 18.43 -2.58
CA ASP A 26 -3.76 18.35 -1.45
C ASP A 26 -3.44 17.14 -0.57
N ALA A 27 -2.98 17.40 0.65
CA ALA A 27 -2.57 16.35 1.59
C ALA A 27 -3.75 15.43 1.97
N VAL A 28 -4.97 15.95 2.08
CA VAL A 28 -6.15 15.15 2.43
C VAL A 28 -6.49 14.20 1.28
N ILE A 29 -6.49 14.69 0.04
CA ILE A 29 -6.69 13.84 -1.14
C ILE A 29 -5.56 12.83 -1.27
N SER A 30 -4.31 13.24 -1.05
CA SER A 30 -3.15 12.36 -1.05
C SER A 30 -3.35 11.14 -0.15
N PHE A 31 -3.66 11.35 1.14
CA PHE A 31 -3.93 10.27 2.07
C PHE A 31 -5.17 9.47 1.72
N LYS A 32 -6.25 10.11 1.25
CA LYS A 32 -7.46 9.39 0.83
C LYS A 32 -7.17 8.43 -0.33
N THR A 33 -6.32 8.80 -1.29
CA THR A 33 -5.96 7.90 -2.39
C THR A 33 -5.13 6.71 -1.93
N ALA A 34 -4.17 6.93 -1.02
CA ALA A 34 -3.40 5.85 -0.41
C ALA A 34 -4.30 4.86 0.37
N LEU A 35 -5.22 5.39 1.19
CA LEU A 35 -6.20 4.58 1.92
C LEU A 35 -7.18 3.87 0.99
N TRP A 36 -7.64 4.52 -0.08
CA TRP A 36 -8.50 3.88 -1.08
C TRP A 36 -7.80 2.66 -1.69
N TYR A 37 -6.53 2.80 -2.08
CA TYR A 37 -5.77 1.68 -2.62
C TYR A 37 -5.63 0.57 -1.56
N TRP A 38 -5.27 0.93 -0.33
CA TRP A 38 -5.10 0.01 0.79
C TRP A 38 -6.38 -0.78 1.08
N MET A 39 -7.53 -0.12 1.18
CA MET A 39 -8.81 -0.76 1.48
C MET A 39 -9.26 -1.73 0.39
N ASN A 40 -8.94 -1.45 -0.87
CA ASN A 40 -9.34 -2.30 -1.99
C ASN A 40 -8.37 -3.46 -2.26
N ASN A 41 -7.10 -3.36 -1.87
CA ASN A 41 -6.07 -4.34 -2.29
C ASN A 41 -5.27 -4.97 -1.14
N CYS A 42 -5.21 -4.35 0.04
CA CYS A 42 -4.29 -4.75 1.11
C CYS A 42 -5.01 -5.07 2.43
N HIS A 43 -6.05 -4.32 2.78
CA HIS A 43 -6.68 -4.38 4.10
C HIS A 43 -7.13 -5.78 4.50
N SER A 44 -7.83 -6.49 3.61
CA SER A 44 -8.31 -7.85 3.90
C SER A 44 -7.16 -8.85 4.14
N LEU A 45 -6.01 -8.66 3.48
CA LEU A 45 -4.86 -9.55 3.61
C LEU A 45 -4.27 -9.51 5.03
N ILE A 46 -4.08 -8.29 5.55
CA ILE A 46 -3.50 -8.11 6.89
C ILE A 46 -4.49 -8.47 7.99
N THR A 47 -5.79 -8.13 7.83
CA THR A 47 -6.79 -8.39 8.87
C THR A 47 -7.29 -9.83 8.89
N SER A 48 -7.10 -10.60 7.81
CA SER A 48 -7.45 -12.03 7.76
C SER A 48 -6.27 -12.94 8.10
N GLY A 49 -5.16 -12.39 8.61
CA GLY A 49 -4.01 -13.17 9.08
C GLY A 49 -3.10 -13.73 7.97
N GLN A 50 -3.17 -13.21 6.74
CA GLN A 50 -2.27 -13.68 5.66
C GLN A 50 -0.83 -13.18 5.85
N GLY A 51 -0.65 -12.07 6.58
CA GLY A 51 0.65 -11.47 6.88
C GLY A 51 0.98 -10.22 6.06
N PHE A 52 2.16 -9.66 6.28
CA PHE A 52 2.59 -8.41 5.64
C PHE A 52 3.08 -8.61 4.20
N GLY A 53 3.75 -9.72 3.90
CA GLY A 53 4.27 -10.06 2.56
C GLY A 53 3.21 -10.02 1.45
N PRO A 54 2.00 -10.57 1.65
CA PRO A 54 0.89 -10.41 0.71
C PRO A 54 0.52 -8.96 0.39
N THR A 55 0.68 -8.02 1.33
CA THR A 55 0.45 -6.59 1.06
C THR A 55 1.53 -6.00 0.14
N ILE A 56 2.79 -6.41 0.31
CA ILE A 56 3.89 -6.07 -0.60
C ILE A 56 3.59 -6.60 -2.00
N ARG A 57 3.13 -7.85 -2.08
CA ARG A 57 2.73 -8.49 -3.34
C ARG A 57 1.58 -7.75 -4.03
N ALA A 58 0.57 -7.31 -3.29
CA ALA A 58 -0.52 -6.52 -3.85
C ALA A 58 -0.03 -5.18 -4.41
N ILE A 59 0.89 -4.51 -3.70
CA ILE A 59 1.43 -3.19 -4.09
C ILE A 59 2.30 -3.28 -5.35
N ASN A 60 3.27 -4.20 -5.39
CA ASN A 60 4.25 -4.27 -6.47
C ASN A 60 4.87 -5.65 -6.69
N GLY A 61 4.09 -6.71 -6.47
CA GLY A 61 4.63 -8.07 -6.41
C GLY A 61 5.27 -8.57 -7.69
N GLN A 62 4.84 -8.08 -8.85
CA GLN A 62 5.45 -8.43 -10.15
C GLN A 62 6.92 -8.00 -10.25
N ILE A 63 7.32 -6.96 -9.51
CA ILE A 63 8.68 -6.42 -9.53
C ILE A 63 9.48 -6.87 -8.31
N GLU A 64 8.85 -6.92 -7.14
CA GLU A 64 9.57 -7.07 -5.87
C GLU A 64 9.63 -8.50 -5.34
N CYS A 65 8.55 -9.27 -5.48
CA CYS A 65 8.43 -10.59 -4.87
C CYS A 65 9.14 -11.69 -5.69
N ASP A 66 9.20 -12.89 -5.13
CA ASP A 66 9.75 -14.11 -5.74
C ASP A 66 11.22 -13.94 -6.19
N GLY A 67 11.96 -13.14 -5.42
CA GLY A 67 13.37 -12.81 -5.70
C GLY A 67 13.58 -11.67 -6.69
N GLY A 68 12.51 -10.98 -7.14
CA GLY A 68 12.61 -9.87 -8.09
C GLY A 68 13.40 -8.67 -7.58
N ASN A 69 13.13 -8.23 -6.33
CA ASN A 69 13.90 -7.18 -5.68
C ASN A 69 13.97 -7.37 -4.15
N PRO A 70 14.81 -8.30 -3.66
CA PRO A 70 14.88 -8.64 -2.25
C PRO A 70 15.25 -7.46 -1.34
N GLN A 71 16.06 -6.51 -1.82
CA GLN A 71 16.46 -5.33 -1.05
C GLN A 71 15.27 -4.41 -0.79
N THR A 72 14.38 -4.24 -1.76
CA THR A 72 13.17 -3.40 -1.59
C THR A 72 12.18 -4.05 -0.65
N VAL A 73 11.96 -5.37 -0.76
CA VAL A 73 11.14 -6.14 0.18
C VAL A 73 11.70 -6.00 1.61
N ALA A 74 13.00 -6.21 1.79
CA ALA A 74 13.64 -6.08 3.10
C ALA A 74 13.43 -4.68 3.70
N ARG A 75 13.55 -3.62 2.91
CA ARG A 75 13.31 -2.24 3.39
C ARG A 75 11.87 -2.00 3.81
N ARG A 76 10.89 -2.60 3.13
CA ARG A 76 9.47 -2.54 3.55
C ARG A 76 9.25 -3.25 4.87
N VAL A 77 9.85 -4.44 5.03
CA VAL A 77 9.76 -5.23 6.27
C VAL A 77 10.43 -4.50 7.44
N GLU A 78 11.54 -3.81 7.19
CA GLU A 78 12.22 -2.99 8.20
C GLU A 78 11.29 -1.89 8.73
N TYR A 79 10.70 -1.07 7.87
CA TYR A 79 9.75 -0.03 8.30
C TYR A 79 8.53 -0.62 9.04
N TYR A 80 7.98 -1.73 8.54
CA TYR A 80 6.86 -2.39 9.20
C TYR A 80 7.23 -2.86 10.62
N THR A 81 8.39 -3.47 10.76
CA THR A 81 8.91 -3.96 12.05
C THR A 81 9.15 -2.80 13.02
N GLU A 82 9.75 -1.70 12.55
CA GLU A 82 9.96 -0.49 13.34
C GLU A 82 8.64 0.11 13.84
N TYR A 83 7.62 0.18 12.98
CA TYR A 83 6.30 0.69 13.40
C TYR A 83 5.58 -0.26 14.36
N CYS A 84 5.64 -1.58 14.13
CA CYS A 84 5.11 -2.56 15.09
C CYS A 84 5.76 -2.42 16.47
N GLN A 85 7.09 -2.23 16.50
CA GLN A 85 7.83 -1.99 17.74
C GLN A 85 7.37 -0.70 18.44
N GLN A 86 7.23 0.40 17.70
CA GLN A 86 6.76 1.68 18.24
C GLN A 86 5.34 1.58 18.81
N LEU A 87 4.48 0.76 18.19
CA LEU A 87 3.10 0.54 18.60
C LEU A 87 2.93 -0.55 19.67
N GLY A 88 4.00 -1.27 20.02
CA GLY A 88 3.97 -2.35 21.02
C GLY A 88 3.16 -3.57 20.58
N VAL A 89 3.13 -3.87 19.28
CA VAL A 89 2.42 -5.03 18.72
C VAL A 89 3.40 -5.99 18.04
N GLU A 90 3.03 -7.27 18.01
CA GLU A 90 3.78 -8.27 17.24
C GLU A 90 3.60 -8.04 15.74
N THR A 91 4.66 -8.29 14.96
CA THR A 91 4.62 -8.18 13.49
C THR A 91 3.74 -9.23 12.83
N GLY A 92 3.50 -10.35 13.52
CA GLY A 92 2.96 -11.58 12.94
C GLY A 92 3.96 -12.29 12.01
N ASP A 93 3.45 -13.29 11.31
CA ASP A 93 4.22 -14.13 10.36
C ASP A 93 4.10 -13.63 8.90
N ASN A 94 4.78 -14.33 7.99
CA ASN A 94 4.73 -14.10 6.54
C ASN A 94 5.06 -12.65 6.13
N LEU A 95 6.18 -12.13 6.63
CA LEU A 95 6.58 -10.74 6.41
C LEU A 95 7.08 -10.46 4.99
N THR A 96 7.63 -11.47 4.31
CA THR A 96 8.23 -11.34 3.00
C THR A 96 7.36 -11.94 1.90
N CYS A 97 7.61 -11.50 0.69
CA CYS A 97 7.29 -12.16 -0.56
C CYS A 97 8.58 -12.14 -1.41
#